data_AF-A0A1W9NAX7-F1
#
_entry.id   AF-A0A1W9NAX7-F1
#
_cell.length_a   1.000
_cell.length_b   1.000
_cell.length_c   1.000
_cell.angle_alpha   90.00
_cell.angle_beta   90.00
_cell.angle_gamma   90.00
#
_symmetry.space_group_name_H-M   'P 1'
#
loop_
_entity.id
_entity.type
_entity.pdbx_description
1 polymer ?
#
loop_
_entity_poly.entity_id
_entity_poly.type
_entity_poly.pdbx_seq_one_letter_code
_entity_poly.pdbx_strand_id
1 'polypeptide(L)'
;MKKNIVIGLSLLLVWIALMYVLGTNVSVGIAGYLMGYALARGYYGFAGSVNRAYRMKSFRLMQSMLELFIFCAILMAVFFFVRGGYDGFKLKVYPLNLGAVIGGLLFGIGMAMASCCGSGTLAELGESTTKGFIVLVGFCAGAFLGFRAQGASPLVTEGPKVFFPDLVESLPLGLLLGVLITVVLALFFKWITSLVEKSVNGKNTVRLSFEEPIDNSKYPTLLEKIFVRPFSLREAVVAIGLAYLLINITAKTGWGVTTGFGYWFGKFLVLLGVDVEAVSQYSTRSVDFFMTPLMQSNRTLLNFGLIIGTVSALIMIGGFKPVFKIKLSYAIFVLLGGFIMGIGTRFGNGCNAGALLSPISHFSLSGWLFFVFMVTGGILGNMAMKRLKI
;
A
#
# COMPACT_ATOMS: atom_id res chain seq x y z
N MET A 1 -14.16 -26.37 6.19
CA MET A 1 -14.20 -25.12 5.39
C MET A 1 -15.40 -24.23 5.70
N LYS A 2 -16.66 -24.73 5.72
CA LYS A 2 -17.84 -23.91 6.11
C LYS A 2 -17.67 -23.14 7.43
N LYS A 3 -17.14 -23.78 8.49
CA LYS A 3 -16.81 -23.12 9.77
C LYS A 3 -15.90 -21.90 9.60
N ASN A 4 -14.85 -22.00 8.80
CA ASN A 4 -13.89 -20.92 8.57
C ASN A 4 -14.53 -19.74 7.81
N ILE A 5 -15.41 -20.03 6.85
CA ILE A 5 -16.19 -19.01 6.14
C ILE A 5 -17.06 -18.23 7.13
N VAL A 6 -17.78 -18.93 8.01
CA VAL A 6 -18.61 -18.30 9.04
C VAL A 6 -17.79 -17.43 9.98
N ILE A 7 -16.62 -17.90 10.43
CA ILE A 7 -15.72 -17.11 11.30
C ILE A 7 -15.27 -15.83 10.58
N GLY A 8 -14.79 -15.95 9.33
CA GLY A 8 -14.33 -14.78 8.58
C GLY A 8 -15.43 -13.75 8.31
N LEU A 9 -16.66 -14.19 8.05
CA LEU A 9 -17.82 -13.30 7.88
C LEU A 9 -18.24 -12.67 9.22
N SER A 10 -18.15 -13.41 10.32
CA SER A 10 -18.45 -12.90 11.66
C SER A 10 -17.50 -11.76 12.05
N LEU A 11 -16.22 -11.83 11.66
CA LEU A 11 -15.26 -10.74 11.89
C LEU A 11 -15.67 -9.43 11.20
N LEU A 12 -16.23 -9.49 9.99
CA LEU A 12 -16.76 -8.31 9.31
C LEU A 12 -17.95 -7.72 10.07
N LEU A 13 -18.88 -8.55 10.53
CA LEU A 13 -20.06 -8.10 11.28
C LEU A 13 -19.67 -7.47 12.61
N VAL A 14 -18.75 -8.09 13.35
CA VAL A 14 -18.20 -7.54 14.60
C VAL A 14 -17.50 -6.20 14.35
N TRP A 15 -16.74 -6.09 13.25
CA TRP A 15 -16.08 -4.84 12.89
C TRP A 15 -17.08 -3.70 12.59
N ILE A 16 -18.14 -4.01 11.83
CA ILE A 16 -19.21 -3.04 11.54
C ILE A 16 -19.95 -2.64 12.82
N ALA A 17 -20.33 -3.60 13.67
CA ALA A 17 -21.02 -3.34 14.92
C ALA A 17 -20.19 -2.46 15.87
N LEU A 18 -18.89 -2.75 15.99
CA LEU A 18 -17.97 -1.94 16.80
C LEU A 18 -17.93 -0.49 16.33
N MET A 19 -17.81 -0.25 15.02
CA MET A 19 -17.79 1.11 14.46
C MET A 19 -19.12 1.83 14.68
N TYR A 20 -20.23 1.13 14.54
CA TYR A 20 -21.56 1.68 14.79
C TYR A 20 -21.73 2.10 16.26
N VAL A 21 -21.37 1.23 17.21
CA VAL A 21 -21.43 1.51 18.66
C VAL A 21 -20.53 2.69 19.04
N LEU A 22 -19.35 2.81 18.43
CA LEU A 22 -18.41 3.90 18.69
C LEU A 22 -18.74 5.19 17.93
N GLY A 23 -19.79 5.20 17.10
CA GLY A 23 -20.18 6.37 16.29
C GLY A 23 -19.11 6.80 15.28
N THR A 24 -18.36 5.86 14.70
CA THR A 24 -17.24 6.15 13.79
C THR A 24 -17.65 5.98 12.32
N ASN A 25 -16.74 6.32 11.39
CA ASN A 25 -17.02 6.22 9.96
C ASN A 25 -16.99 4.75 9.48
N VAL A 26 -18.15 4.10 9.53
CA VAL A 26 -18.36 2.70 9.10
C VAL A 26 -17.90 2.48 7.65
N SER A 27 -18.16 3.43 6.76
CA SER A 27 -17.86 3.29 5.33
C SER A 27 -16.35 3.18 5.06
N VAL A 28 -15.53 3.98 5.76
CA VAL A 28 -14.06 3.93 5.65
C VAL A 28 -13.53 2.61 6.21
N GLY A 29 -14.09 2.11 7.31
CA GLY A 29 -13.68 0.82 7.88
C GLY A 29 -14.05 -0.37 6.99
N ILE A 30 -15.20 -0.34 6.31
CA ILE A 30 -15.58 -1.34 5.30
C ILE A 30 -14.62 -1.28 4.10
N ALA A 31 -14.29 -0.07 3.63
CA ALA A 31 -13.35 0.10 2.52
C ALA A 31 -11.96 -0.47 2.86
N GLY A 32 -11.49 -0.23 4.09
CA GLY A 32 -10.28 -0.86 4.63
C GLY A 32 -10.37 -2.39 4.63
N TYR A 33 -11.48 -2.95 5.14
CA TYR A 33 -11.72 -4.40 5.14
C TYR A 33 -11.64 -5.01 3.75
N LEU A 34 -12.36 -4.45 2.79
CA LEU A 34 -12.38 -4.96 1.41
C LEU A 34 -10.99 -4.88 0.77
N MET A 35 -10.23 -3.82 1.02
CA MET A 35 -8.86 -3.69 0.55
C MET A 35 -7.95 -4.80 1.12
N GLY A 36 -7.98 -5.02 2.44
CA GLY A 36 -7.21 -6.09 3.08
C GLY A 36 -7.59 -7.49 2.59
N TYR A 37 -8.90 -7.73 2.48
CA TYR A 37 -9.45 -8.98 1.95
C TYR A 37 -8.96 -9.25 0.52
N ALA A 38 -9.04 -8.25 -0.37
CA ALA A 38 -8.61 -8.38 -1.77
C ALA A 38 -7.09 -8.60 -1.90
N LEU A 39 -6.28 -7.88 -1.11
CA LEU A 39 -4.81 -8.05 -1.09
C LEU A 39 -4.43 -9.47 -0.66
N ALA A 40 -5.04 -9.98 0.40
CA ALA A 40 -4.78 -11.33 0.92
C ALA A 40 -5.23 -12.42 -0.06
N ARG A 41 -6.45 -12.31 -0.61
CA ARG A 41 -6.98 -13.29 -1.59
C ARG A 41 -6.20 -13.33 -2.89
N GLY A 42 -5.64 -12.19 -3.32
CA GLY A 42 -4.83 -12.09 -4.54
C GLY A 42 -3.34 -12.32 -4.34
N TYR A 43 -2.87 -12.62 -3.12
CA TYR A 43 -1.44 -12.65 -2.77
C TYR A 43 -0.68 -11.42 -3.30
N TYR A 44 -1.36 -10.28 -3.24
CA TYR A 44 -1.02 -9.08 -4.00
C TYR A 44 -0.23 -8.11 -3.11
N GLY A 45 1.08 -8.02 -3.34
CA GLY A 45 1.97 -7.21 -2.52
C GLY A 45 2.99 -6.43 -3.34
N PHE A 46 3.07 -5.12 -3.11
CA PHE A 46 3.98 -4.25 -3.86
C PHE A 46 5.45 -4.61 -3.67
N ALA A 47 5.89 -4.94 -2.44
CA ALA A 47 7.24 -5.44 -2.21
C ALA A 47 7.52 -6.74 -2.98
N GLY A 48 6.50 -7.61 -3.09
CA GLY A 48 6.57 -8.85 -3.86
C GLY A 48 6.89 -8.60 -5.33
N SER A 49 6.34 -7.54 -5.94
CA SER A 49 6.60 -7.23 -7.36
C SER A 49 8.09 -7.01 -7.65
N VAL A 50 8.79 -6.28 -6.79
CA VAL A 50 10.23 -5.97 -6.96
C VAL A 50 11.09 -7.13 -6.49
N ASN A 51 10.80 -7.69 -5.31
CA ASN A 51 11.60 -8.78 -4.73
C ASN A 51 11.53 -10.05 -5.60
N ARG A 52 10.37 -10.40 -6.15
CA ARG A 52 10.22 -11.56 -7.05
C ARG A 52 10.89 -11.31 -8.40
N ALA A 53 10.74 -10.11 -8.97
CA ALA A 53 11.45 -9.74 -10.20
C ALA A 53 12.97 -9.86 -10.03
N TYR A 54 13.51 -9.42 -8.90
CA TYR A 54 14.95 -9.50 -8.66
C TYR A 54 15.43 -10.92 -8.32
N ARG A 55 14.80 -11.58 -7.34
CA ARG A 55 15.26 -12.87 -6.77
C ARG A 55 14.84 -14.08 -7.63
N MET A 56 13.60 -14.07 -8.11
CA MET A 56 12.97 -15.22 -8.79
C MET A 56 12.84 -15.02 -10.30
N LYS A 57 13.14 -13.81 -10.80
CA LYS A 57 13.02 -13.44 -12.21
C LYS A 57 11.61 -13.54 -12.78
N SER A 58 10.59 -13.54 -11.92
CA SER A 58 9.18 -13.45 -12.31
C SER A 58 8.70 -12.00 -12.28
N PHE A 59 8.24 -11.50 -13.42
CA PHE A 59 7.76 -10.12 -13.58
C PHE A 59 6.22 -10.02 -13.60
N ARG A 60 5.51 -11.15 -13.53
CA ARG A 60 4.04 -11.21 -13.65
C ARG A 60 3.31 -10.31 -12.68
N LEU A 61 3.71 -10.31 -11.40
CA LEU A 61 3.09 -9.45 -10.40
C LEU A 61 3.34 -7.95 -10.68
N MET A 62 4.53 -7.59 -11.15
CA MET A 62 4.84 -6.21 -11.54
C MET A 62 4.02 -5.76 -12.75
N GLN A 63 3.88 -6.62 -13.77
CA GLN A 63 3.05 -6.33 -14.94
C GLN A 63 1.57 -6.21 -14.54
N SER A 64 1.07 -7.06 -13.65
CA SER A 64 -0.27 -6.94 -13.08
C SER A 64 -0.46 -5.64 -12.29
N MET A 65 0.58 -5.11 -11.63
CA MET A 65 0.54 -3.80 -10.96
C MET A 65 0.39 -2.64 -11.93
N LEU A 66 1.04 -2.71 -13.08
CA LEU A 66 0.86 -1.70 -14.13
C LEU A 66 -0.58 -1.72 -14.67
N GLU A 67 -1.19 -2.91 -14.78
CA GLU A 67 -2.61 -3.06 -15.14
C GLU A 67 -3.54 -2.48 -14.06
N LEU A 68 -3.21 -2.68 -12.77
CA LEU A 68 -3.93 -2.05 -11.66
C LEU A 68 -3.87 -0.52 -11.74
N PHE A 69 -2.73 0.06 -12.12
CA PHE A 69 -2.60 1.52 -12.26
C PHE A 69 -3.51 2.06 -13.34
N ILE A 70 -3.53 1.41 -14.50
CA ILE A 70 -4.45 1.76 -15.60
C ILE A 70 -5.90 1.66 -15.13
N PHE A 71 -6.27 0.53 -14.51
CA PHE A 71 -7.64 0.30 -14.08
C PHE A 71 -8.10 1.34 -13.03
N CYS A 72 -7.26 1.65 -12.04
CA CYS A 72 -7.58 2.68 -11.04
C CYS A 72 -7.66 4.08 -11.66
N ALA A 73 -6.79 4.41 -12.62
CA ALA A 73 -6.85 5.69 -13.32
C ALA A 73 -8.14 5.84 -14.14
N ILE A 74 -8.58 4.79 -14.83
CA ILE A 74 -9.87 4.77 -15.53
C ILE A 74 -11.03 4.96 -14.55
N LEU A 75 -11.06 4.22 -13.44
CA LEU A 75 -12.10 4.36 -12.42
C LEU A 75 -12.16 5.78 -11.85
N MET A 76 -11.01 6.38 -11.55
CA MET A 76 -10.96 7.75 -11.04
C MET A 76 -11.36 8.78 -12.09
N ALA A 77 -10.99 8.60 -13.38
CA ALA A 77 -11.46 9.47 -14.46
C ALA A 77 -12.98 9.42 -14.60
N VAL A 78 -13.57 8.23 -14.67
CA VAL A 78 -15.02 8.07 -14.75
C VAL A 78 -15.70 8.69 -13.54
N PHE A 79 -15.17 8.47 -12.34
CA PHE A 79 -15.70 9.04 -11.10
C PHE A 79 -15.69 10.58 -11.12
N PHE A 80 -14.57 11.21 -11.47
CA PHE A 80 -14.48 12.67 -11.51
C PHE A 80 -15.27 13.29 -12.66
N PHE A 81 -15.39 12.58 -13.79
CA PHE A 81 -16.24 12.99 -14.90
C PHE A 81 -17.73 13.02 -14.49
N VAL A 82 -18.23 11.95 -13.88
CA VAL A 82 -19.64 11.86 -13.42
C VAL A 82 -19.92 12.89 -12.32
N ARG A 83 -18.94 13.18 -11.46
CA ARG A 83 -19.05 14.19 -10.41
C ARG A 83 -19.00 15.62 -10.95
N GLY A 84 -18.42 15.85 -12.13
CA GLY A 84 -18.22 17.17 -12.71
C GLY A 84 -17.03 17.94 -12.14
N GLY A 85 -16.08 17.29 -11.47
CA GLY A 85 -14.88 17.95 -10.94
C GLY A 85 -14.22 17.26 -9.75
N TYR A 86 -13.20 17.91 -9.19
CA TYR A 86 -12.38 17.41 -8.09
C TYR A 86 -12.73 18.03 -6.73
N ASP A 87 -13.73 18.91 -6.67
CA ASP A 87 -14.01 19.72 -5.48
C ASP A 87 -14.34 18.87 -4.26
N GLY A 88 -13.72 19.25 -3.14
CA GLY A 88 -13.80 18.54 -1.87
C GLY A 88 -12.97 17.26 -1.79
N PHE A 89 -12.16 16.94 -2.81
CA PHE A 89 -11.20 15.82 -2.78
C PHE A 89 -9.78 16.30 -2.59
N LYS A 90 -9.08 15.71 -1.62
CA LYS A 90 -7.64 15.93 -1.45
C LYS A 90 -6.86 15.01 -2.39
N LEU A 91 -6.65 15.51 -3.62
CA LEU A 91 -5.82 14.84 -4.63
C LEU A 91 -4.37 14.66 -4.14
N LYS A 92 -3.73 13.62 -4.67
CA LYS A 92 -2.38 13.19 -4.26
C LYS A 92 -1.36 13.66 -5.30
N VAL A 93 -1.36 14.97 -5.57
CA VAL A 93 -0.40 15.61 -6.47
C VAL A 93 0.73 16.19 -5.63
N TYR A 94 1.91 15.60 -5.74
CA TYR A 94 3.08 15.99 -4.94
C TYR A 94 4.13 16.70 -5.81
N PRO A 95 4.95 17.56 -5.20
CA PRO A 95 6.06 18.19 -5.91
C PRO A 95 7.08 17.16 -6.40
N LEU A 96 7.64 17.41 -7.58
CA LEU A 96 8.78 16.67 -8.13
C LEU A 96 10.05 17.23 -7.51
N ASN A 97 10.66 16.50 -6.58
CA ASN A 97 11.81 16.98 -5.84
C ASN A 97 12.74 15.87 -5.37
N LEU A 98 13.85 16.28 -4.77
CA LEU A 98 14.87 15.36 -4.27
C LEU A 98 14.34 14.50 -3.11
N GLY A 99 13.38 15.01 -2.34
CA GLY A 99 12.67 14.25 -1.32
C GLY A 99 11.94 13.04 -1.90
N ALA A 100 11.24 13.19 -3.02
CA ALA A 100 10.59 12.08 -3.71
C ALA A 100 11.60 11.01 -4.18
N VAL A 101 12.77 11.44 -4.67
CA VAL A 101 13.87 10.57 -5.09
C VAL A 101 14.46 9.79 -3.91
N ILE A 102 14.91 10.50 -2.86
CA ILE A 102 15.48 9.90 -1.65
C ILE A 102 14.45 9.00 -0.98
N GLY A 103 13.21 9.47 -0.88
CA GLY A 103 12.11 8.75 -0.28
C GLY A 103 11.80 7.45 -1.01
N GLY A 104 11.75 7.47 -2.35
CA GLY A 104 11.60 6.28 -3.18
C GLY A 104 12.73 5.27 -2.94
N LEU A 105 13.99 5.72 -3.00
CA LEU A 105 15.16 4.87 -2.78
C LEU A 105 15.15 4.21 -1.40
N LEU A 106 15.01 5.00 -0.33
CA LEU A 106 14.98 4.49 1.05
C LEU A 106 13.80 3.53 1.25
N PHE A 107 12.62 3.90 0.77
CA PHE A 107 11.44 3.06 0.89
C PHE A 107 11.62 1.73 0.14
N GLY A 108 12.20 1.76 -1.06
CA GLY A 108 12.57 0.56 -1.82
C GLY A 108 13.54 -0.36 -1.07
N ILE A 109 14.63 0.19 -0.52
CA ILE A 109 15.62 -0.56 0.26
C ILE A 109 14.96 -1.21 1.47
N GLY A 110 14.18 -0.44 2.24
CA GLY A 110 13.50 -0.94 3.42
C GLY A 110 12.48 -2.04 3.10
N MET A 111 11.75 -1.94 1.97
CA MET A 111 10.84 -2.99 1.51
C MET A 111 11.56 -4.29 1.14
N ALA A 112 12.76 -4.20 0.57
CA ALA A 112 13.57 -5.36 0.27
C ALA A 112 13.97 -6.08 1.57
N MET A 113 14.46 -5.32 2.56
CA MET A 113 14.88 -5.82 3.87
C MET A 113 13.72 -6.46 4.65
N ALA A 114 12.62 -5.74 4.79
CA ALA A 114 11.45 -6.21 5.54
C ALA A 114 10.62 -7.28 4.80
N SER A 115 10.88 -7.48 3.49
CA SER A 115 10.12 -8.35 2.60
C SER A 115 8.61 -8.07 2.55
N CYS A 116 8.20 -6.86 2.95
CA CYS A 116 6.82 -6.37 2.91
C CYS A 116 6.83 -4.87 2.59
N CYS A 117 5.66 -4.32 2.25
CA CYS A 117 5.47 -2.88 2.01
C CYS A 117 4.52 -2.28 3.06
N GLY A 118 4.25 -0.97 3.05
CA GLY A 118 3.40 -0.35 4.09
C GLY A 118 2.06 -1.05 4.37
N SER A 119 1.26 -1.32 3.32
CA SER A 119 0.02 -2.12 3.47
C SER A 119 0.32 -3.61 3.70
N GLY A 120 1.39 -4.12 3.12
CA GLY A 120 1.88 -5.48 3.34
C GLY A 120 2.27 -5.76 4.80
N THR A 121 2.80 -4.78 5.53
CA THR A 121 3.13 -4.91 6.96
C THR A 121 1.87 -5.16 7.78
N LEU A 122 0.76 -4.51 7.43
CA LEU A 122 -0.53 -4.73 8.07
C LEU A 122 -1.13 -6.09 7.70
N ALA A 123 -1.00 -6.51 6.44
CA ALA A 123 -1.41 -7.83 6.01
C ALA A 123 -0.60 -8.94 6.71
N GLU A 124 0.71 -8.72 6.86
CA GLU A 124 1.64 -9.65 7.51
C GLU A 124 1.32 -9.88 9.00
N LEU A 125 0.67 -8.93 9.68
CA LEU A 125 0.19 -9.14 11.06
C LEU A 125 -0.75 -10.36 11.15
N GLY A 126 -1.49 -10.64 10.07
CA GLY A 126 -2.34 -11.83 9.95
C GLY A 126 -1.60 -13.11 9.51
N GLU A 127 -0.46 -13.00 8.83
CA GLU A 127 0.29 -14.16 8.30
C GLU A 127 1.48 -14.56 9.20
N SER A 128 2.40 -13.62 9.45
CA SER A 128 3.60 -13.80 10.26
C SER A 128 3.64 -12.71 11.34
N THR A 129 2.78 -12.87 12.34
CA THR A 129 2.46 -11.84 13.34
C THR A 129 3.71 -11.21 13.98
N THR A 130 4.70 -12.01 14.40
CA THR A 130 5.91 -11.45 15.04
C THR A 130 6.74 -10.59 14.08
N LYS A 131 7.01 -11.07 12.86
CA LYS A 131 7.76 -10.29 11.86
C LYS A 131 7.00 -9.01 11.51
N GLY A 132 5.70 -9.13 11.21
CA GLY A 132 4.84 -8.00 10.86
C GLY A 132 4.81 -6.93 11.95
N PHE A 133 4.72 -7.34 13.22
CA PHE A 133 4.72 -6.42 14.36
C PHE A 133 6.04 -5.67 14.51
N ILE A 134 7.17 -6.37 14.40
CA ILE A 134 8.50 -5.75 14.54
C ILE A 134 8.75 -4.75 13.41
N VAL A 135 8.40 -5.11 12.16
CA VAL A 135 8.47 -4.17 11.04
C VAL A 135 7.58 -2.96 11.32
N LEU A 136 6.36 -3.17 11.82
CA LEU A 136 5.43 -2.08 12.12
C LEU A 136 5.99 -1.13 13.18
N VAL A 137 6.61 -1.63 14.25
CA VAL A 137 7.24 -0.80 15.28
C VAL A 137 8.33 0.10 14.67
N GLY A 138 9.24 -0.49 13.90
CA GLY A 138 10.28 0.27 13.20
C GLY A 138 9.69 1.31 12.26
N PHE A 139 8.67 0.92 11.49
CA PHE A 139 7.96 1.80 10.57
C PHE A 139 7.29 2.97 11.29
N CYS A 140 6.58 2.72 12.37
CA CYS A 140 5.93 3.76 13.18
C CYS A 140 6.96 4.80 13.67
N ALA A 141 8.08 4.34 14.22
CA ALA A 141 9.17 5.20 14.68
C ALA A 141 9.75 6.02 13.52
N GLY A 142 10.15 5.37 12.42
CA GLY A 142 10.72 6.06 11.25
C GLY A 142 9.74 7.04 10.60
N ALA A 143 8.45 6.69 10.52
CA ALA A 143 7.42 7.56 9.95
C ALA A 143 7.18 8.80 10.81
N PHE A 144 7.24 8.67 12.15
CA PHE A 144 7.13 9.82 13.04
C PHE A 144 8.35 10.73 12.96
N LEU A 145 9.56 10.17 13.04
CA LEU A 145 10.80 10.95 12.94
C LEU A 145 10.93 11.68 11.60
N GLY A 146 10.45 11.07 10.52
CA GLY A 146 10.45 11.72 9.21
C GLY A 146 9.41 12.85 9.07
N PHE A 147 8.44 13.02 9.98
CA PHE A 147 7.41 14.05 9.81
C PHE A 147 7.98 15.46 9.70
N ARG A 148 9.02 15.77 10.48
CA ARG A 148 9.73 17.03 10.39
C ARG A 148 10.27 17.29 8.99
N ALA A 149 10.92 16.28 8.39
CA ALA A 149 11.42 16.38 7.02
C ALA A 149 10.28 16.61 6.02
N GLN A 150 9.16 15.91 6.19
CA GLN A 150 7.99 16.07 5.32
C GLN A 150 7.36 17.47 5.35
N GLY A 151 7.28 18.09 6.54
CA GLY A 151 6.59 19.36 6.71
C GLY A 151 7.48 20.61 6.60
N ALA A 152 8.79 20.49 6.86
CA ALA A 152 9.69 21.64 6.95
C ALA A 152 10.91 21.59 6.02
N SER A 153 11.24 20.44 5.41
CA SER A 153 12.42 20.38 4.54
C SER A 153 12.10 20.88 3.13
N PRO A 154 12.83 21.88 2.59
CA PRO A 154 12.69 22.32 1.20
C PRO A 154 12.83 21.18 0.19
N LEU A 155 13.67 20.18 0.52
CA LEU A 155 13.85 18.99 -0.29
C LEU A 155 12.55 18.22 -0.56
N VAL A 156 11.55 18.34 0.32
CA VAL A 156 10.27 17.61 0.26
C VAL A 156 9.10 18.52 -0.09
N THR A 157 9.15 19.80 0.27
CA THR A 157 8.02 20.74 0.12
C THR A 157 8.06 21.53 -1.19
N GLU A 158 9.24 21.79 -1.74
CA GLU A 158 9.42 22.59 -2.95
C GLU A 158 9.48 21.73 -4.20
N GLY A 159 9.23 22.33 -5.37
CA GLY A 159 9.30 21.68 -6.68
C GLY A 159 8.00 21.76 -7.48
N PRO A 160 8.06 21.58 -8.81
CA PRO A 160 6.89 21.66 -9.67
C PRO A 160 5.93 20.52 -9.39
N LYS A 161 4.63 20.82 -9.34
CA LYS A 161 3.55 19.83 -9.28
C LYS A 161 2.99 19.66 -10.68
N VAL A 162 3.14 18.47 -11.24
CA VAL A 162 2.66 18.15 -12.59
C VAL A 162 1.43 17.27 -12.47
N PHE A 163 0.27 17.84 -12.77
CA PHE A 163 -1.03 17.18 -12.82
C PHE A 163 -1.49 17.16 -14.29
N PHE A 164 -1.65 15.96 -14.86
CA PHE A 164 -1.89 15.81 -16.30
C PHE A 164 -3.16 16.49 -16.82
N PRO A 165 -4.29 16.50 -16.07
CA PRO A 165 -5.49 17.17 -16.51
C PRO A 165 -5.34 18.68 -16.67
N ASP A 166 -4.44 19.35 -15.93
CA ASP A 166 -4.21 20.80 -16.06
C ASP A 166 -3.49 21.17 -17.37
N LEU A 167 -3.02 20.20 -18.15
CA LEU A 167 -2.43 20.45 -19.47
C LEU A 167 -3.49 20.85 -20.52
N VAL A 168 -4.78 20.68 -20.21
CA VAL A 168 -5.91 21.03 -21.06
C VAL A 168 -7.02 21.65 -20.20
N GLU A 169 -7.60 22.77 -20.64
CA GLU A 169 -8.60 23.51 -19.84
C GLU A 169 -9.92 22.73 -19.61
N SER A 170 -10.30 21.88 -20.56
CA SER A 170 -11.53 21.09 -20.50
C SER A 170 -11.38 19.89 -19.57
N LEU A 171 -12.22 19.81 -18.53
CA LEU A 171 -12.21 18.68 -17.58
C LEU A 171 -12.32 17.30 -18.27
N PRO A 172 -13.29 17.04 -19.18
CA PRO A 172 -13.35 15.75 -19.88
C PRO A 172 -12.09 15.42 -20.69
N LEU A 173 -11.53 16.40 -21.40
CA LEU A 173 -10.32 16.20 -22.20
C LEU A 173 -9.08 16.03 -21.33
N GLY A 174 -8.97 16.77 -20.22
CA GLY A 174 -7.90 16.65 -19.25
C GLY A 174 -7.91 15.28 -18.55
N LEU A 175 -9.09 14.78 -18.17
CA LEU A 175 -9.25 13.43 -17.62
C LEU A 175 -8.87 12.35 -18.63
N LEU A 176 -9.32 12.48 -19.89
CA LEU A 176 -8.96 11.57 -20.96
C LEU A 176 -7.43 11.58 -21.20
N LEU A 177 -6.82 12.76 -21.26
CA LEU A 177 -5.38 12.93 -21.41
C LEU A 177 -4.62 12.28 -20.24
N GLY A 178 -5.08 12.48 -19.00
CA GLY A 178 -4.51 11.86 -17.81
C GLY A 178 -4.52 10.33 -17.89
N VAL A 179 -5.64 9.74 -18.34
CA VAL A 179 -5.74 8.29 -18.59
C VAL A 179 -4.79 7.86 -19.70
N LEU A 180 -4.74 8.57 -20.84
CA LEU A 180 -3.87 8.24 -21.97
C LEU A 180 -2.39 8.25 -21.57
N ILE A 181 -1.93 9.31 -20.88
CA ILE A 181 -0.55 9.40 -20.38
C ILE A 181 -0.25 8.25 -19.42
N THR A 182 -1.19 7.94 -18.51
CA THR A 182 -1.05 6.83 -17.57
C THR A 182 -0.93 5.49 -18.29
N VAL A 183 -1.75 5.24 -19.31
CA VAL A 183 -1.70 4.04 -20.15
C VAL A 183 -0.37 3.95 -20.88
N VAL A 184 0.08 5.04 -21.52
CA VAL A 184 1.36 5.08 -22.24
C VAL A 184 2.53 4.76 -21.31
N LEU A 185 2.60 5.40 -20.13
CA LEU A 185 3.67 5.14 -19.16
C LEU A 185 3.60 3.71 -18.61
N ALA A 186 2.41 3.20 -18.30
CA ALA A 186 2.22 1.83 -17.84
C ALA A 186 2.66 0.81 -18.90
N LEU A 187 2.30 1.02 -20.16
CA LEU A 187 2.71 0.17 -21.29
C LEU A 187 4.21 0.28 -21.56
N PHE A 188 4.81 1.46 -21.42
CA PHE A 188 6.26 1.66 -21.52
C PHE A 188 7.01 0.85 -20.47
N PHE A 189 6.62 0.92 -19.19
CA PHE A 189 7.23 0.09 -18.15
C PHE A 189 6.94 -1.41 -18.35
N LYS A 190 5.75 -1.77 -18.83
CA LYS A 190 5.42 -3.16 -19.17
C LYS A 190 6.34 -3.68 -20.27
N TRP A 191 6.57 -2.87 -21.30
CA TRP A 191 7.54 -3.17 -22.36
C TRP A 191 8.95 -3.36 -21.80
N ILE A 192 9.46 -2.45 -20.97
CA ILE A 192 10.77 -2.62 -20.29
C ILE A 192 10.84 -3.94 -19.53
N THR A 193 9.85 -4.23 -18.68
CA THR A 193 9.85 -5.47 -17.88
C THR A 193 9.81 -6.71 -18.77
N SER A 194 9.12 -6.67 -19.90
CA SER A 194 9.08 -7.77 -20.87
C SER A 194 10.42 -7.99 -21.59
N LEU A 195 11.19 -6.92 -21.86
CA LEU A 195 12.53 -7.03 -22.42
C LEU A 195 13.50 -7.67 -21.43
N VAL A 196 13.46 -7.23 -20.17
CA VAL A 196 14.27 -7.82 -19.09
C VAL A 196 13.88 -9.28 -18.88
N GLU A 197 12.58 -9.59 -18.86
CA GLU A 197 12.07 -10.95 -18.73
C GLU A 197 12.57 -11.84 -19.87
N LYS A 198 12.51 -11.39 -21.13
CA LYS A 198 13.05 -12.13 -22.29
C LYS A 198 14.57 -12.35 -22.19
N SER A 199 15.32 -11.35 -21.74
CA SER A 199 16.77 -11.44 -21.54
C SER A 199 17.16 -12.45 -20.45
N VAL A 200 16.31 -12.61 -19.44
CA VAL A 200 16.57 -13.51 -18.30
C VAL A 200 15.97 -14.91 -18.50
N ASN A 201 14.95 -15.06 -19.35
CA ASN A 201 14.24 -16.31 -19.64
C ASN A 201 15.08 -17.40 -20.34
N GLY A 202 16.40 -17.23 -20.43
CA GLY A 202 17.31 -18.29 -20.83
C GLY A 202 17.49 -19.40 -19.77
N LYS A 203 17.24 -19.17 -18.47
CA LYS A 203 17.42 -20.18 -17.40
C LYS A 203 16.50 -19.92 -16.18
N ASN A 204 15.62 -20.88 -15.86
CA ASN A 204 14.95 -21.07 -14.56
C ASN A 204 14.04 -19.93 -14.01
N THR A 205 12.97 -19.56 -14.71
CA THR A 205 11.87 -18.83 -14.06
C THR A 205 11.07 -19.78 -13.17
N VAL A 206 11.13 -19.58 -11.86
CA VAL A 206 10.32 -20.33 -10.90
C VAL A 206 8.91 -19.75 -10.92
N ARG A 207 7.97 -20.49 -11.49
CA ARG A 207 6.54 -20.16 -11.40
C ARG A 207 6.03 -20.50 -10.00
N LEU A 208 5.37 -19.54 -9.36
CA LEU A 208 4.75 -19.75 -8.06
C LEU A 208 3.37 -20.38 -8.27
N SER A 209 2.91 -21.20 -7.32
CA SER A 209 1.64 -21.94 -7.42
C SER A 209 0.40 -21.07 -7.63
N PHE A 210 0.42 -19.82 -7.16
CA PHE A 210 -0.65 -18.85 -7.39
C PHE A 210 -0.54 -18.10 -8.73
N GLU A 211 0.55 -18.28 -9.49
CA GLU A 211 0.72 -17.77 -10.86
C GLU A 211 0.29 -18.80 -11.92
N GLU A 212 -0.06 -20.01 -11.50
CA GLU A 212 -0.63 -21.06 -12.35
C GLU A 212 -2.15 -20.88 -12.52
N PRO A 213 -2.74 -21.38 -13.62
CA PRO A 213 -4.17 -21.40 -13.79
C PRO A 213 -4.86 -22.08 -12.59
N ILE A 214 -5.87 -21.42 -12.04
CA ILE A 214 -6.57 -21.92 -10.87
C ILE A 214 -7.43 -23.11 -11.29
N ASP A 215 -7.13 -24.28 -10.73
CA ASP A 215 -7.96 -25.47 -10.88
C ASP A 215 -9.25 -25.32 -10.05
N ASN A 216 -10.35 -24.98 -10.74
CA ASN A 216 -11.65 -24.78 -10.13
C ASN A 216 -12.30 -26.08 -9.63
N SER A 217 -11.82 -27.26 -10.04
CA SER A 217 -12.36 -28.55 -9.57
C SER A 217 -12.12 -28.75 -8.06
N LYS A 218 -11.10 -28.10 -7.50
CA LYS A 218 -10.77 -28.11 -6.07
C LYS A 218 -11.77 -27.34 -5.19
N TYR A 219 -12.69 -26.58 -5.80
CA TYR A 219 -13.68 -25.75 -5.10
C TYR A 219 -15.09 -26.10 -5.61
N PRO A 220 -15.66 -27.25 -5.22
CA PRO A 220 -16.91 -27.76 -5.79
C PRO A 220 -18.13 -26.88 -5.48
N THR A 221 -18.19 -26.24 -4.30
CA THR A 221 -19.36 -25.45 -3.89
C THR A 221 -19.25 -23.97 -4.25
N LEU A 222 -20.40 -23.27 -4.39
CA LEU A 222 -20.43 -21.82 -4.64
C LEU A 222 -19.73 -21.03 -3.52
N LEU A 223 -19.95 -21.42 -2.26
CA LEU A 223 -19.32 -20.78 -1.10
C LEU A 223 -17.79 -20.90 -1.15
N GLU A 224 -17.26 -22.06 -1.57
CA GLU A 224 -15.82 -22.24 -1.72
C GLU A 224 -15.25 -21.41 -2.87
N LYS A 225 -15.95 -21.35 -4.01
CA LYS A 225 -15.53 -20.53 -5.16
C LYS A 225 -15.47 -19.03 -4.82
N ILE A 226 -16.37 -18.55 -3.96
CA ILE A 226 -16.44 -17.14 -3.55
C ILE A 226 -15.48 -16.83 -2.40
N PHE A 227 -15.44 -17.65 -1.35
CA PHE A 227 -14.76 -17.31 -0.09
C PHE A 227 -13.40 -18.01 0.12
N VAL A 228 -13.12 -19.10 -0.59
CA VAL A 228 -11.93 -19.94 -0.35
C VAL A 228 -10.97 -19.92 -1.53
N ARG A 229 -11.47 -19.97 -2.77
CA ARG A 229 -10.63 -19.98 -3.98
C ARG A 229 -9.70 -18.76 -4.04
N PRO A 230 -8.40 -18.86 -4.31
CA PRO A 230 -7.55 -17.68 -4.48
C PRO A 230 -8.04 -16.82 -5.66
N PHE A 231 -7.76 -15.52 -5.62
CA PHE A 231 -8.02 -14.65 -6.78
C PHE A 231 -6.91 -14.84 -7.81
N SER A 232 -7.29 -14.90 -9.08
CA SER A 232 -6.35 -14.67 -10.17
C SER A 232 -5.84 -13.22 -10.11
N LEU A 233 -4.70 -12.94 -10.76
CA LEU A 233 -4.15 -11.59 -10.80
C LEU A 233 -5.16 -10.56 -11.35
N ARG A 234 -5.95 -10.93 -12.37
CA ARG A 234 -7.00 -10.05 -12.93
C ARG A 234 -8.14 -9.79 -11.94
N GLU A 235 -8.61 -10.82 -11.25
CA GLU A 235 -9.63 -10.68 -10.21
C GLU A 235 -9.13 -9.83 -9.05
N ALA A 236 -7.86 -9.97 -8.67
CA ALA A 236 -7.21 -9.13 -7.67
C ALA A 236 -7.14 -7.67 -8.13
N VAL A 237 -6.77 -7.39 -9.39
CA VAL A 237 -6.78 -6.04 -9.96
C VAL A 237 -8.16 -5.39 -9.85
N VAL A 238 -9.21 -6.12 -10.23
CA VAL A 238 -10.59 -5.60 -10.17
C VAL A 238 -11.00 -5.37 -8.72
N ALA A 239 -10.82 -6.35 -7.84
CA ALA A 239 -11.21 -6.25 -6.43
C ALA A 239 -10.47 -5.11 -5.71
N ILE A 240 -9.16 -4.98 -5.92
CA ILE A 240 -8.34 -3.91 -5.33
C ILE A 240 -8.75 -2.55 -5.92
N GLY A 241 -8.99 -2.45 -7.23
CA GLY A 241 -9.42 -1.21 -7.88
C GLY A 241 -10.78 -0.71 -7.37
N LEU A 242 -11.74 -1.61 -7.18
CA LEU A 242 -13.04 -1.28 -6.60
C LEU A 242 -12.93 -0.86 -5.13
N ALA A 243 -12.13 -1.59 -4.33
CA ALA A 243 -11.86 -1.19 -2.95
C ALA A 243 -11.14 0.17 -2.88
N TYR A 244 -10.21 0.43 -3.81
CA TYR A 244 -9.50 1.70 -3.94
C TYR A 244 -10.44 2.87 -4.28
N LEU A 245 -11.37 2.66 -5.22
CA LEU A 245 -12.41 3.64 -5.55
C LEU A 245 -13.27 3.94 -4.32
N LEU A 246 -13.71 2.91 -3.60
CA LEU A 246 -14.50 3.08 -2.37
C LEU A 246 -13.73 3.86 -1.29
N ILE A 247 -12.43 3.60 -1.11
CA ILE A 247 -11.57 4.39 -0.21
C ILE A 247 -11.59 5.87 -0.61
N ASN A 248 -11.44 6.17 -1.90
CA ASN A 248 -11.45 7.56 -2.36
C ASN A 248 -12.79 8.24 -2.09
N ILE A 249 -13.90 7.57 -2.43
CA ILE A 249 -15.26 8.10 -2.21
C ILE A 249 -15.51 8.37 -0.72
N THR A 250 -15.17 7.43 0.15
CA THR A 250 -15.50 7.49 1.59
C THR A 250 -14.54 8.40 2.37
N ALA A 251 -13.25 8.37 2.05
CA ALA A 251 -12.23 9.16 2.76
C ALA A 251 -11.96 10.54 2.11
N LYS A 252 -12.53 10.81 0.92
CA LYS A 252 -12.32 12.03 0.10
C LYS A 252 -10.85 12.34 -0.16
N THR A 253 -10.01 11.31 -0.18
CA THR A 253 -8.57 11.39 -0.46
C THR A 253 -8.05 10.03 -0.92
N GLY A 254 -6.90 10.03 -1.59
CA GLY A 254 -6.25 8.81 -2.03
C GLY A 254 -5.82 7.90 -0.88
N TRP A 255 -5.80 6.60 -1.14
CA TRP A 255 -5.37 5.58 -0.18
C TRP A 255 -3.96 5.87 0.37
N GLY A 256 -3.84 5.86 1.70
CA GLY A 256 -2.57 6.06 2.37
C GLY A 256 -2.58 5.47 3.76
N VAL A 257 -1.57 4.66 4.06
CA VAL A 257 -1.50 3.85 5.29
C VAL A 257 -0.57 4.49 6.33
N THR A 258 0.56 5.03 5.87
CA THR A 258 1.74 5.25 6.69
C THR A 258 1.74 6.55 7.49
N THR A 259 0.87 7.49 7.12
CA THR A 259 0.62 8.65 7.99
C THR A 259 -0.12 8.23 9.27
N GLY A 260 -0.89 7.12 9.23
CA GLY A 260 -1.46 6.50 10.43
C GLY A 260 -0.38 5.94 11.36
N PHE A 261 0.73 5.43 10.82
CA PHE A 261 1.82 4.85 11.62
C PHE A 261 2.56 5.91 12.44
N GLY A 262 2.90 7.04 11.82
CA GLY A 262 3.48 8.17 12.55
C GLY A 262 2.51 8.76 13.57
N TYR A 263 1.21 8.77 13.27
CA TYR A 263 0.17 9.16 14.23
C TYR A 263 0.13 8.23 15.45
N TRP A 264 0.17 6.91 15.24
CA TRP A 264 0.20 5.93 16.34
C TRP A 264 1.45 6.09 17.20
N PHE A 265 2.61 6.31 16.60
CA PHE A 265 3.84 6.55 17.35
C PHE A 265 3.81 7.85 18.15
N GLY A 266 3.34 8.96 17.55
CA GLY A 266 3.19 10.22 18.27
C GLY A 266 2.23 10.12 19.44
N LYS A 267 1.10 9.41 19.27
CA LYS A 267 0.19 9.10 20.37
C LYS A 267 0.82 8.22 21.46
N PHE A 268 1.66 7.27 21.06
CA PHE A 268 2.40 6.45 22.01
C PHE A 268 3.38 7.31 22.84
N LEU A 269 4.06 8.29 22.24
CA LEU A 269 4.89 9.24 22.98
C LEU A 269 4.06 10.07 23.98
N VAL A 270 2.90 10.57 23.56
CA VAL A 270 1.98 11.30 24.46
C VAL A 270 1.52 10.41 25.61
N LEU A 271 1.22 9.13 25.34
CA LEU A 271 0.86 8.15 26.38
C LEU A 271 2.00 7.90 27.38
N LEU A 272 3.26 8.01 26.95
CA LEU A 272 4.44 7.91 27.82
C LEU A 272 4.72 9.21 28.61
N GLY A 273 3.87 10.23 28.50
CA GLY A 273 4.00 11.49 29.21
C GLY A 273 4.83 12.56 28.48
N VAL A 274 5.16 12.35 27.19
CA VAL A 274 5.75 13.42 26.38
C VAL A 274 4.68 14.46 26.08
N ASP A 275 5.01 15.72 26.34
CA ASP A 275 4.15 16.87 26.08
C ASP A 275 3.63 16.92 24.63
N VAL A 276 2.33 17.14 24.44
CA VAL A 276 1.69 17.02 23.12
C VAL A 276 2.08 18.20 22.21
N GLU A 277 2.35 19.36 22.79
CA GLU A 277 2.86 20.53 22.10
C GLU A 277 4.28 20.26 21.58
N ALA A 278 5.15 19.65 22.39
CA ALA A 278 6.48 19.22 21.93
C ALA A 278 6.40 18.22 20.75
N VAL A 279 5.49 17.22 20.83
CA VAL A 279 5.25 16.25 19.74
C VAL A 279 4.72 16.94 18.48
N SER A 280 3.81 17.89 18.64
CA SER A 280 3.23 18.71 17.58
C SER A 280 4.29 19.57 16.88
N GLN A 281 5.09 20.31 17.64
CA GLN A 281 6.16 21.18 17.15
C GLN A 281 7.23 20.39 16.40
N TYR A 282 7.68 19.27 16.93
CA TYR A 282 8.67 18.44 16.26
C TYR A 282 8.15 17.92 14.91
N SER A 283 6.94 17.36 14.93
CA SER A 283 6.36 16.67 13.77
C SER A 283 5.72 17.62 12.74
N THR A 284 5.62 18.92 13.02
CA THR A 284 4.93 19.92 12.17
C THR A 284 3.46 19.54 11.91
N ARG A 285 2.83 18.83 12.84
CA ARG A 285 1.40 18.46 12.82
C ARG A 285 0.69 19.19 13.95
N SER A 286 -0.61 19.42 13.81
CA SER A 286 -1.40 20.07 14.86
C SER A 286 -1.48 19.22 16.13
N VAL A 287 -1.72 19.85 17.28
CA VAL A 287 -2.02 19.17 18.55
C VAL A 287 -3.24 18.26 18.39
N ASP A 288 -4.30 18.75 17.74
CA ASP A 288 -5.51 17.97 17.43
C ASP A 288 -5.22 16.66 16.70
N PHE A 289 -4.19 16.65 15.86
CA PHE A 289 -3.78 15.46 15.14
C PHE A 289 -3.42 14.33 16.09
N PHE A 290 -2.78 14.61 17.23
CA PHE A 290 -2.38 13.61 18.22
C PHE A 290 -3.40 13.44 19.35
N MET A 291 -4.29 14.41 19.57
CA MET A 291 -5.36 14.31 20.58
C MET A 291 -6.56 13.50 20.09
N THR A 292 -6.90 13.57 18.79
CA THR A 292 -8.02 12.82 18.19
C THR A 292 -7.98 11.34 18.60
N PRO A 293 -9.07 10.72 19.11
CA PRO A 293 -9.10 9.31 19.47
C PRO A 293 -8.77 8.38 18.30
N LEU A 294 -8.12 7.24 18.58
CA LEU A 294 -7.65 6.31 17.54
C LEU A 294 -8.76 5.90 16.57
N MET A 295 -9.92 5.51 17.11
CA MET A 295 -11.07 5.04 16.34
C MET A 295 -11.83 6.16 15.60
N GLN A 296 -11.57 7.43 15.90
CA GLN A 296 -12.13 8.57 15.18
C GLN A 296 -11.25 9.01 14.00
N SER A 297 -10.03 8.47 13.90
CA SER A 297 -9.17 8.72 12.74
C SER A 297 -9.52 7.79 11.59
N ASN A 298 -9.99 8.37 10.47
CA ASN A 298 -10.24 7.63 9.22
C ASN A 298 -9.03 6.78 8.78
N ARG A 299 -7.80 7.24 9.05
CA ARG A 299 -6.58 6.50 8.71
C ARG A 299 -6.43 5.24 9.57
N THR A 300 -6.75 5.32 10.85
CA THR A 300 -6.74 4.16 11.75
C THR A 300 -7.85 3.18 11.37
N LEU A 301 -9.08 3.66 11.12
CA LEU A 301 -10.20 2.82 10.69
C LEU A 301 -9.87 2.06 9.41
N LEU A 302 -9.28 2.73 8.43
CA LEU A 302 -8.85 2.11 7.18
C LEU A 302 -7.77 1.05 7.41
N ASN A 303 -6.76 1.34 8.25
CA ASN A 303 -5.67 0.41 8.56
C ASN A 303 -6.15 -0.81 9.36
N PHE A 304 -7.01 -0.63 10.36
CA PHE A 304 -7.59 -1.72 11.14
C PHE A 304 -8.55 -2.55 10.30
N GLY A 305 -9.38 -1.91 9.48
CA GLY A 305 -10.19 -2.60 8.47
C GLY A 305 -9.31 -3.51 7.61
N LEU A 306 -8.19 -3.00 7.08
CA LEU A 306 -7.26 -3.78 6.26
C LEU A 306 -6.69 -5.00 7.00
N ILE A 307 -6.30 -4.85 8.27
CA ILE A 307 -5.85 -5.99 9.09
C ILE A 307 -6.97 -7.02 9.23
N ILE A 308 -8.18 -6.59 9.63
CA ILE A 308 -9.32 -7.48 9.87
C ILE A 308 -9.75 -8.19 8.59
N GLY A 309 -9.75 -7.49 7.44
CA GLY A 309 -10.04 -8.07 6.13
C GLY A 309 -9.00 -9.11 5.71
N THR A 310 -7.72 -8.84 5.96
CA THR A 310 -6.64 -9.80 5.71
C THR A 310 -6.81 -11.06 6.58
N VAL A 311 -6.98 -10.89 7.88
CA VAL A 311 -7.18 -12.01 8.81
C VAL A 311 -8.41 -12.83 8.42
N SER A 312 -9.51 -12.17 8.04
CA SER A 312 -10.72 -12.83 7.56
C SER A 312 -10.45 -13.70 6.34
N ALA A 313 -9.78 -13.16 5.31
CA ALA A 313 -9.41 -13.92 4.11
C ALA A 313 -8.53 -15.13 4.44
N LEU A 314 -7.53 -14.96 5.29
CA LEU A 314 -6.60 -16.04 5.67
C LEU A 314 -7.30 -17.15 6.45
N ILE A 315 -8.20 -16.82 7.37
CA ILE A 315 -9.01 -17.80 8.08
C ILE A 315 -9.89 -18.58 7.10
N MET A 316 -10.58 -17.89 6.18
CA MET A 316 -11.46 -18.52 5.20
C MET A 316 -10.73 -19.54 4.32
N ILE A 317 -9.51 -19.23 3.90
CA ILE A 317 -8.65 -20.12 3.09
C ILE A 317 -8.02 -21.23 3.95
N GLY A 318 -8.10 -21.15 5.28
CA GLY A 318 -7.42 -22.07 6.20
C GLY A 318 -5.90 -21.84 6.27
N GLY A 319 -5.43 -20.68 5.80
CA GLY A 319 -4.02 -20.30 5.75
C GLY A 319 -3.52 -19.54 6.99
N PHE A 320 -4.39 -19.20 7.94
CA PHE A 320 -4.00 -18.49 9.16
C PHE A 320 -3.09 -19.38 10.04
N LYS A 321 -1.78 -19.10 9.99
CA LYS A 321 -0.73 -19.84 10.71
C LYS A 321 0.28 -18.85 11.31
N PRO A 322 -0.05 -18.22 12.46
CA PRO A 322 0.81 -17.19 13.03
C PRO A 322 2.17 -17.77 13.41
N VAL A 323 3.23 -17.17 12.90
CA VAL A 323 4.61 -17.52 13.23
C VAL A 323 5.11 -16.62 14.34
N PHE A 324 5.39 -17.20 15.50
CA PHE A 324 5.81 -16.44 16.69
C PHE A 324 7.31 -16.40 16.94
N LYS A 325 8.07 -17.37 16.44
CA LYS A 325 9.50 -17.51 16.69
C LYS A 325 10.33 -16.97 15.52
N ILE A 326 11.18 -15.99 15.79
CA ILE A 326 12.19 -15.49 14.84
C ILE A 326 13.54 -15.31 15.54
N LYS A 327 14.64 -15.41 14.78
CA LYS A 327 16.00 -15.16 15.30
C LYS A 327 16.18 -13.66 15.57
N LEU A 328 16.89 -13.31 16.64
CA LEU A 328 17.13 -11.91 17.03
C LEU A 328 17.83 -11.09 15.93
N SER A 329 18.82 -11.67 15.24
CA SER A 329 19.49 -11.01 14.12
C SER A 329 18.52 -10.65 13.01
N TYR A 330 17.59 -11.56 12.69
CA TYR A 330 16.54 -11.31 11.71
C TYR A 330 15.53 -10.28 12.21
N ALA A 331 15.18 -10.30 13.49
CA ALA A 331 14.31 -9.31 14.14
C ALA A 331 14.86 -7.89 14.00
N ILE A 332 16.14 -7.69 14.35
CA ILE A 332 16.82 -6.39 14.23
C ILE A 332 16.86 -5.95 12.75
N PHE A 333 17.16 -6.88 11.84
CA PHE A 333 17.21 -6.59 10.41
C PHE A 333 15.86 -6.09 9.86
N VAL A 334 14.75 -6.76 10.18
CA VAL A 334 13.42 -6.34 9.71
C VAL A 334 12.92 -5.09 10.44
N LEU A 335 13.32 -4.87 11.70
CA LEU A 335 13.06 -3.62 12.44
C LEU A 335 13.71 -2.43 11.72
N LEU A 336 14.99 -2.55 11.36
CA LEU A 336 15.72 -1.54 10.58
C LEU A 336 15.08 -1.33 9.21
N GLY A 337 14.67 -2.42 8.53
CA GLY A 337 13.91 -2.31 7.27
C GLY A 337 12.63 -1.50 7.43
N GLY A 338 11.86 -1.76 8.50
CA GLY A 338 10.69 -0.97 8.89
C GLY A 338 11.03 0.50 9.11
N PHE A 339 12.06 0.78 9.90
CA PHE A 339 12.53 2.14 10.19
C PHE A 339 12.90 2.94 8.93
N ILE A 340 13.71 2.34 8.05
CA ILE A 340 14.12 2.94 6.79
C ILE A 340 12.91 3.18 5.88
N MET A 341 11.95 2.25 5.82
CA MET A 341 10.68 2.48 5.12
C MET A 341 9.94 3.68 5.71
N GLY A 342 9.83 3.76 7.04
CA GLY A 342 9.21 4.87 7.77
C GLY A 342 9.71 6.22 7.31
N ILE A 343 11.03 6.42 7.39
CA ILE A 343 11.71 7.65 6.95
C ILE A 343 11.45 7.89 5.45
N GLY A 344 11.64 6.86 4.62
CA GLY A 344 11.43 6.94 3.17
C GLY A 344 10.03 7.43 2.81
N THR A 345 9.00 7.01 3.54
CA THR A 345 7.63 7.49 3.25
C THR A 345 7.39 8.96 3.52
N ARG A 346 8.18 9.58 4.39
CA ARG A 346 8.01 10.99 4.73
C ARG A 346 8.71 11.88 3.70
N PHE A 347 9.91 11.50 3.29
CA PHE A 347 10.59 12.12 2.14
C PHE A 347 9.80 11.93 0.84
N GLY A 348 9.24 10.74 0.61
CA GLY A 348 8.47 10.40 -0.59
C GLY A 348 7.00 10.84 -0.59
N ASN A 349 6.53 11.54 0.44
CA ASN A 349 5.12 11.89 0.64
C ASN A 349 4.12 10.71 0.66
N GLY A 350 4.59 9.49 0.90
CA GLY A 350 3.76 8.31 1.05
C GLY A 350 4.53 7.00 0.87
N CYS A 351 3.80 5.89 0.96
CA CYS A 351 4.28 4.55 0.57
C CYS A 351 3.68 4.16 -0.78
N ASN A 352 3.75 2.89 -1.17
CA ASN A 352 3.13 2.41 -2.42
C ASN A 352 1.65 2.76 -2.59
N ALA A 353 0.87 2.79 -1.52
CA ALA A 353 -0.51 3.25 -1.60
C ALA A 353 -0.59 4.76 -1.90
N GLY A 354 0.18 5.55 -1.14
CA GLY A 354 -0.01 7.01 -1.05
C GLY A 354 0.92 7.86 -1.91
N ALA A 355 2.06 7.35 -2.33
CA ALA A 355 3.08 7.99 -3.18
C ALA A 355 3.24 7.33 -4.55
N LEU A 356 2.69 6.13 -4.75
CA LEU A 356 2.71 5.43 -6.04
C LEU A 356 1.29 5.30 -6.63
N LEU A 357 0.46 4.41 -6.10
CA LEU A 357 -0.86 4.12 -6.67
C LEU A 357 -1.74 5.38 -6.69
N SER A 358 -1.88 6.06 -5.55
CA SER A 358 -2.80 7.21 -5.47
C SER A 358 -2.37 8.40 -6.32
N PRO A 359 -1.08 8.82 -6.38
CA PRO A 359 -0.67 9.85 -7.32
C PRO A 359 -0.87 9.43 -8.78
N ILE A 360 -0.56 8.19 -9.16
CA ILE A 360 -0.77 7.73 -10.55
C ILE A 360 -2.25 7.75 -10.92
N SER A 361 -3.15 7.23 -10.07
CA SER A 361 -4.59 7.25 -10.33
C SER A 361 -5.22 8.65 -10.20
N HIS A 362 -4.53 9.57 -9.53
CA HIS A 362 -4.85 11.01 -9.52
C HIS A 362 -4.02 11.79 -10.56
N PHE A 363 -3.52 11.12 -11.60
CA PHE A 363 -2.86 11.74 -12.75
C PHE A 363 -1.67 12.67 -12.42
N SER A 364 -0.94 12.35 -11.34
CA SER A 364 0.26 13.08 -10.91
C SER A 364 1.52 12.40 -11.42
N LEU A 365 2.43 13.18 -12.03
CA LEU A 365 3.73 12.68 -12.46
C LEU A 365 4.60 12.17 -11.29
N SER A 366 4.38 12.70 -10.09
CA SER A 366 5.14 12.33 -8.89
C SER A 366 5.07 10.84 -8.57
N GLY A 367 3.96 10.18 -8.93
CA GLY A 367 3.80 8.74 -8.72
C GLY A 367 4.76 7.91 -9.57
N TRP A 368 4.99 8.32 -10.81
CA TRP A 368 5.93 7.68 -11.72
C TRP A 368 7.38 7.95 -11.33
N LEU A 369 7.70 9.16 -10.86
CA LEU A 369 9.00 9.46 -10.28
C LEU A 369 9.29 8.54 -9.09
N PHE A 370 8.35 8.44 -8.15
CA PHE A 370 8.46 7.55 -7.00
C PHE A 370 8.59 6.09 -7.44
N PHE A 371 7.83 5.63 -8.44
CA PHE A 371 7.93 4.27 -8.98
C PHE A 371 9.35 3.90 -9.38
N VAL A 372 10.00 4.74 -10.19
CA VAL A 372 11.37 4.49 -10.69
C VAL A 372 12.34 4.33 -9.54
N PHE A 373 12.37 5.28 -8.61
CA PHE A 373 13.32 5.27 -7.50
C PHE A 373 13.01 4.20 -6.45
N MET A 374 11.73 3.88 -6.24
CA MET A 374 11.31 2.78 -5.39
C MET A 374 11.76 1.42 -5.95
N VAL A 375 11.58 1.18 -7.26
CA VAL A 375 12.05 -0.06 -7.91
C VAL A 375 13.58 -0.14 -7.81
N THR A 376 14.29 0.95 -8.12
CA THR A 376 15.76 1.03 -7.98
C THR A 376 16.21 0.75 -6.56
N GLY A 377 15.59 1.37 -5.56
CA GLY A 377 15.88 1.13 -4.15
C GLY A 377 15.65 -0.32 -3.74
N GLY A 378 14.56 -0.94 -4.23
CA GLY A 378 14.29 -2.36 -4.00
C GLY A 378 15.35 -3.27 -4.62
N ILE A 379 15.83 -2.97 -5.83
CA ILE A 379 16.93 -3.69 -6.47
C ILE A 379 18.21 -3.58 -5.64
N LEU A 380 18.59 -2.36 -5.24
CA LEU A 380 19.77 -2.09 -4.42
C LEU A 380 19.69 -2.80 -3.06
N GLY A 381 18.53 -2.76 -2.41
CA GLY A 381 18.30 -3.49 -1.16
C GLY A 381 18.48 -4.99 -1.32
N ASN A 382 17.96 -5.57 -2.41
CA ASN A 382 18.16 -6.99 -2.70
C ASN A 382 19.61 -7.35 -3.05
N MET A 383 20.34 -6.46 -3.74
CA MET A 383 21.77 -6.62 -3.98
C MET A 383 22.56 -6.63 -2.67
N ALA A 384 22.26 -5.70 -1.76
CA ALA A 384 22.90 -5.62 -0.45
C ALA A 384 22.65 -6.88 0.39
N MET A 385 21.40 -7.34 0.48
CA MET A 385 21.06 -8.58 1.20
C MET A 385 21.80 -9.81 0.67
N LYS A 386 21.87 -9.96 -0.66
CA LYS A 386 22.61 -11.08 -1.28
C LYS A 386 24.09 -11.08 -0.87
N ARG A 387 24.71 -9.90 -0.76
CA ARG A 387 26.11 -9.77 -0.31
C ARG A 387 26.28 -10.08 1.18
N LEU A 388 25.30 -9.69 2.00
CA LEU A 388 25.30 -9.93 3.45
C LEU A 388 24.96 -11.39 3.82
N LYS A 389 24.59 -12.24 2.85
CA LYS A 389 24.15 -13.64 3.05
C LYS A 389 22.97 -13.76 4.05
N ILE A 390 22.08 -12.77 4.04
CA ILE A 390 20.84 -12.72 4.84
C ILE A 390 19.65 -13.16 4.01
#